data_AF-A0A964MCH8-F1
#
_entry.id   AF-A0A964MCH8-F1
#
_cell.length_a   1.000
_cell.length_b   1.000
_cell.length_c   1.000
_cell.angle_alpha   90.00
_cell.angle_beta   90.00
_cell.angle_gamma   90.00
#
_symmetry.space_group_name_H-M   'P 1'
#
loop_
_entity.id
_entity.type
_entity.pdbx_description
1 polymer ?
#
loop_
_entity_poly.entity_id
_entity_poly.type
_entity_poly.pdbx_seq_one_letter_code
_entity_poly.pdbx_strand_id
1 'polypeptide(L)' 'VMLKQVADFSPEGVIQAEESGTGFACGFPAVAAVLWAARALGGNAVVILHHSTSADETGDPSEVVGYGAAAILKKVSV' A
#
# COMPACT_ATOMS: atom_id res chain seq x y z
N VAL A 1 -7.61 -2.89 4.58
CA VAL A 1 -6.76 -4.09 4.37
C VAL A 1 -5.56 -3.79 3.49
N MET A 2 -5.77 -3.26 2.27
CA MET A 2 -4.69 -3.03 1.29
C MET A 2 -3.49 -2.23 1.83
N LEU A 3 -3.70 -1.03 2.39
CA LEU A 3 -2.59 -0.23 2.95
C LEU A 3 -1.88 -0.88 4.14
N LYS A 4 -2.57 -1.74 4.90
CA LYS A 4 -1.92 -2.52 5.96
C LYS A 4 -0.96 -3.54 5.36
N GLN A 5 -1.34 -4.24 4.29
CA GLN A 5 -0.44 -5.18 3.61
C GLN A 5 0.78 -4.47 3.03
N VAL A 6 0.61 -3.26 2.50
CA VAL A 6 1.72 -2.40 2.06
C VAL A 6 2.62 -2.02 3.25
N ALA A 7 2.06 -1.57 4.37
CA ALA A 7 2.81 -1.20 5.58
C ALA A 7 3.59 -2.39 6.19
N ASP A 8 2.99 -3.58 6.17
CA ASP A 8 3.60 -4.84 6.59
C ASP A 8 4.64 -5.35 5.57
N PHE A 9 4.91 -4.56 4.52
CA PHE A 9 5.83 -4.87 3.43
C PHE A 9 5.51 -6.20 2.76
N SER A 10 4.23 -6.54 2.58
CA SER A 10 3.74 -7.85 2.12
C SER A 10 3.17 -7.80 0.68
N PRO A 11 3.99 -8.03 -0.37
CA PRO A 11 3.50 -8.15 -1.75
C PRO A 11 2.50 -9.30 -1.92
N GLU A 12 2.73 -10.43 -1.25
CA GLU A 12 1.80 -11.57 -1.28
C GLU A 12 0.45 -11.19 -0.65
N GLY A 13 0.48 -10.45 0.47
CA GLY A 13 -0.73 -9.95 1.13
C GLY A 13 -1.49 -8.92 0.28
N VAL A 14 -0.78 -8.09 -0.49
CA VAL A 14 -1.39 -7.16 -1.46
C VAL A 14 -2.17 -7.93 -2.54
N ILE A 15 -1.57 -8.96 -3.14
CA ILE A 15 -2.23 -9.79 -4.16
C ILE A 15 -3.43 -10.51 -3.56
N GLN A 16 -3.25 -11.15 -2.41
CA GLN A 16 -4.32 -11.90 -1.74
C GLN A 16 -5.50 -11.01 -1.33
N ALA A 17 -5.24 -9.76 -0.91
CA ALA A 17 -6.30 -8.82 -0.56
C ALA A 17 -7.23 -8.53 -1.75
N GLU A 18 -6.66 -8.40 -2.95
CA GLU A 18 -7.42 -8.19 -4.18
C GLU A 18 -8.17 -9.47 -4.58
N GLU A 19 -7.49 -10.62 -4.65
CA GLU A 19 -8.09 -11.90 -5.07
C GLU A 19 -9.24 -12.35 -4.16
N SER A 20 -9.15 -12.02 -2.86
CA SER A 20 -10.19 -12.30 -1.87
C SER A 20 -11.30 -11.23 -1.82
N GLY A 21 -11.17 -10.13 -2.55
CA GLY A 21 -12.11 -9.01 -2.52
C GLY A 21 -12.16 -8.26 -1.18
N THR A 22 -11.10 -8.34 -0.36
CA THR A 22 -11.03 -7.73 0.98
C THR A 22 -10.32 -6.38 1.00
N GLY A 23 -9.60 -6.05 -0.08
CA GLY A 23 -9.01 -4.74 -0.30
C GLY A 23 -8.67 -4.56 -1.76
N PHE A 24 -8.87 -3.34 -2.27
CA PHE A 24 -8.75 -3.07 -3.70
C PHE A 24 -7.71 -1.98 -3.96
N ALA A 25 -6.94 -2.16 -5.03
CA ALA A 25 -6.14 -1.10 -5.63
C ALA A 25 -5.98 -1.32 -7.13
N CYS A 26 -6.35 -0.34 -7.95
CA CYS A 26 -6.24 -0.42 -9.41
C CYS A 26 -4.80 -0.71 -9.91
N GLY A 27 -3.79 -0.43 -9.08
CA GLY A 27 -2.38 -0.71 -9.33
C GLY A 27 -1.77 -1.82 -8.47
N PHE A 28 -2.57 -2.69 -7.84
CA PHE A 28 -2.05 -3.72 -6.93
C PHE A 28 -0.91 -4.59 -7.51
N PRO A 29 -0.87 -4.98 -8.81
CA PRO A 29 0.23 -5.80 -9.32
C PRO A 29 1.53 -4.99 -9.38
N ALA A 30 1.45 -3.71 -9.75
CA ALA A 30 2.61 -2.82 -9.78
C ALA A 30 3.13 -2.55 -8.36
N VAL A 31 2.24 -2.36 -7.39
CA VAL A 31 2.60 -2.22 -5.97
C VAL A 31 3.33 -3.47 -5.48
N ALA A 32 2.77 -4.68 -5.71
CA ALA A 32 3.42 -5.93 -5.33
C ALA A 32 4.79 -6.11 -5.99
N ALA A 33 4.91 -5.80 -7.29
CA ALA A 33 6.19 -5.85 -8.01
C ALA A 33 7.26 -4.93 -7.40
N VAL A 34 6.88 -3.69 -7.05
CA VAL A 34 7.78 -2.74 -6.39
C VAL A 34 8.20 -3.23 -5.01
N LEU A 35 7.28 -3.81 -4.23
CA LEU A 35 7.60 -4.37 -2.92
C LEU A 35 8.60 -5.54 -3.04
N TRP A 36 8.40 -6.47 -3.97
CA TRP A 36 9.38 -7.54 -4.22
C TRP A 36 10.74 -7.00 -4.65
N ALA A 37 10.77 -6.06 -5.61
CA ALA A 37 12.02 -5.48 -6.08
C ALA A 37 12.76 -4.76 -4.95
N ALA A 38 12.04 -4.00 -4.11
CA ALA A 38 12.64 -3.31 -2.99
C ALA A 38 13.18 -4.26 -1.92
N ARG A 39 12.48 -5.37 -1.63
CA ARG A 39 13.00 -6.46 -0.77
C ARG A 39 14.32 -7.00 -1.34
N ALA A 40 14.38 -7.29 -2.64
CA ALA A 40 15.58 -7.80 -3.30
C ALA A 40 16.77 -6.80 -3.26
N LEU A 41 16.48 -5.50 -3.29
CA LEU A 41 17.49 -4.43 -3.15
C LEU A 41 17.88 -4.14 -1.68
N GLY A 42 17.30 -4.86 -0.72
CA GLY A 42 17.62 -4.74 0.70
C GLY A 42 16.82 -3.68 1.45
N GLY A 43 15.71 -3.20 0.88
CA GLY A 43 14.68 -2.48 1.65
C GLY A 43 14.10 -3.40 2.72
N ASN A 44 13.90 -2.86 3.93
CA ASN A 44 13.50 -3.64 5.11
C ASN A 44 12.36 -3.01 5.92
N ALA A 45 11.81 -1.88 5.48
CA ALA A 45 10.67 -1.24 6.12
C ALA A 45 9.83 -0.47 5.10
N VAL A 46 8.52 -0.38 5.35
CA VAL A 46 7.61 0.52 4.65
C VAL A 46 6.96 1.45 5.67
N VAL A 47 6.77 2.71 5.31
CA VAL A 47 6.08 3.71 6.11
C VAL A 47 4.95 4.29 5.28
N ILE A 48 3.74 4.27 5.81
CA ILE A 48 2.61 4.98 5.22
C ILE A 48 2.78 6.47 5.52
N LEU A 49 2.88 7.27 4.47
CA LEU A 49 3.07 8.72 4.56
C LEU A 49 1.73 9.44 4.70
N HIS A 50 0.72 8.98 3.97
CA HIS A 50 -0.59 9.61 3.94
C HIS A 50 -1.66 8.61 3.49
N HIS A 51 -2.88 8.82 3.98
CA HIS A 51 -4.08 8.18 3.50
C HIS A 51 -5.21 9.21 3.49
N SER A 52 -5.91 9.31 2.37
CA SER A 52 -7.06 10.19 2.18
C SER A 52 -8.10 9.52 1.31
N THR A 53 -9.25 10.17 1.14
CA THR A 53 -10.29 9.73 0.21
C THR A 53 -10.80 10.90 -0.63
N SER A 54 -11.52 10.61 -1.71
CA SER A 54 -12.17 11.66 -2.51
C SER A 54 -13.15 12.53 -1.70
N ALA A 55 -13.70 12.01 -0.59
CA ALA A 55 -14.56 12.80 0.30
C ALA A 55 -13.82 13.97 0.97
N ASP A 56 -12.50 13.91 1.08
CA ASP A 56 -11.72 15.01 1.68
C ASP A 56 -11.77 16.27 0.80
N GLU A 57 -12.01 16.10 -0.50
CA GLU A 57 -12.17 17.19 -1.47
C GLU A 57 -13.65 17.51 -1.75
N THR A 58 -14.52 16.49 -1.81
CA THR A 58 -15.93 16.67 -2.19
C THR A 58 -16.86 16.92 -1.00
N GLY A 59 -16.47 16.52 0.20
CA GLY A 59 -17.32 16.49 1.38
C GLY A 59 -18.37 15.37 1.40
N ASP A 60 -18.41 14.51 0.38
CA ASP A 60 -19.39 13.42 0.25
C ASP A 60 -18.74 12.06 0.56
N PRO A 61 -19.06 11.44 1.71
CA PRO A 61 -18.51 10.16 2.11
C PRO A 61 -19.33 8.94 1.64
N SER A 62 -20.40 9.12 0.87
CA SER A 62 -21.31 8.04 0.49
C SER A 62 -20.63 6.98 -0.38
N GLU A 63 -19.79 7.41 -1.33
CA GLU A 63 -18.97 6.55 -2.19
C GLU A 63 -17.64 7.24 -2.47
N VAL A 64 -16.52 6.57 -2.17
CA VAL A 64 -15.21 7.21 -2.21
C VAL A 64 -14.15 6.37 -2.89
N VAL A 65 -13.17 7.05 -3.49
CA VAL A 65 -11.88 6.45 -3.90
C VAL A 65 -10.86 6.70 -2.80
N GLY A 66 -10.18 5.65 -2.36
CA GLY A 66 -9.08 5.76 -1.42
C GLY A 66 -7.76 6.12 -2.10
N TYR A 67 -6.99 7.00 -1.47
CA TYR A 67 -5.64 7.38 -1.88
C TYR A 67 -4.66 7.03 -0.77
N GLY A 68 -3.51 6.47 -1.14
CA GLY A 68 -2.48 6.09 -0.18
C GLY A 68 -1.08 6.37 -0.71
N ALA A 69 -0.23 6.92 0.15
CA ALA A 69 1.18 7.17 -0.13
C ALA A 69 2.06 6.39 0.86
N ALA A 70 3.12 5.77 0.36
CA ALA A 70 4.06 5.01 1.18
C ALA A 70 5.50 5.20 0.70
N ALA A 71 6.45 5.12 1.64
CA ALA A 71 7.88 5.12 1.37
C ALA A 71 8.50 3.78 1.79
N ILE A 72 9.35 3.22 0.93
CA ILE A 72 10.14 2.03 1.24
C ILE A 72 11.53 2.47 1.67
N LEU A 73 12.02 1.94 2.78
CA LEU A 73 13.26 2.34 3.42
C LEU A 73 14.18 1.14 3.62
N LYS A 74 15.49 1.42 3.61
CA LYS A 74 16.49 0.55 4.20
C LYS A 74 16.94 1.20 5.52
N LYS A 75 16.31 0.80 6.61
CA LYS A 75 16.71 1.21 7.96
C LYS A 75 18.03 0.53 8.31
N VAL A 76 19.00 1.31 8.73
CA VAL A 76 20.27 0.83 9.26
C VAL A 76 20.20 0.98 10.77
N SER A 77 20.44 -0.11 11.51
CA SER A 77 20.65 -0.02 12.95
C SER A 77 21.98 0.69 13.18
N VAL A 78 21.95 1.84 13.86
CA VAL A 78 23.15 2.53 14.36
C VAL A 78 23.58 1.88 15.67
#